data_AF-A0A7V1Z7F5-F1
#
_entry.id   AF-A0A7V1Z7F5-F1
#
_cell.length_a   1.000
_cell.length_b   1.000
_cell.length_c   1.000
_cell.angle_alpha   90.00
_cell.angle_beta   90.00
_cell.angle_gamma   90.00
#
_symmetry.space_group_name_H-M   'P 1'
#
loop_
_entity.id
_entity.type
_entity.pdbx_description
1 polymer ?
#
loop_
_entity_poly.entity_id
_entity_poly.type
_entity_poly.pdbx_seq_one_letter_code
_entity_poly.pdbx_strand_id
1 'polypeptide(L)'
;MRERELYRPVCDWLARFLRQKYRSAAVRVEDTSRSSVAEFLRRHELTTYVPYWVTLEVPADVTGAAVLTGRPHRTLLRLAIVEVKLNVINLRDLSQAIGYAKVVQPHYAFLVSPKGWTENLQRLVRDYQRSDVLEYAPQRWLAVARWDHASGSVRTGEFLLPGIP
;
A
#
# COMPACT_ATOMS: atom_id res chain seq x y z
N MET A 1 2.25 10.04 -19.93
CA MET A 1 1.54 9.88 -18.65
C MET A 1 2.42 10.41 -17.54
N ARG A 2 1.93 11.38 -16.77
CA ARG A 2 2.61 11.86 -15.55
C ARG A 2 2.22 10.98 -14.37
N GLU A 3 3.07 10.90 -13.35
CA GLU A 3 2.86 10.03 -12.18
C GLU A 3 1.55 10.37 -11.46
N ARG A 4 1.26 11.67 -11.38
CA ARG A 4 0.01 12.21 -10.85
C ARG A 4 -1.26 11.72 -11.55
N GLU A 5 -1.16 11.29 -12.82
CA GLU A 5 -2.30 10.73 -13.55
C GLU A 5 -2.64 9.31 -13.08
N LEU A 6 -1.70 8.60 -12.44
CA LEU A 6 -1.93 7.29 -11.83
C LEU A 6 -2.52 7.37 -10.42
N TYR A 7 -2.21 8.43 -9.66
CA TYR A 7 -2.64 8.50 -8.26
C TYR A 7 -4.15 8.42 -8.10
N ARG A 8 -4.92 9.10 -8.96
CA ARG A 8 -6.40 9.05 -8.87
C ARG A 8 -6.95 7.64 -9.13
N PRO A 9 -6.60 6.96 -10.25
CA PRO A 9 -6.95 5.56 -10.46
C PRO A 9 -6.53 4.63 -9.30
N VAL A 10 -5.33 4.82 -8.75
CA VAL A 10 -4.83 4.01 -7.62
C VAL A 10 -5.64 4.26 -6.34
N CYS A 11 -6.03 5.51 -6.06
CA CYS A 11 -6.93 5.84 -4.96
C CYS A 11 -8.27 5.12 -5.11
N ASP A 12 -8.87 5.19 -6.30
CA ASP A 12 -10.16 4.57 -6.59
C ASP A 12 -10.07 3.04 -6.46
N TRP A 13 -8.98 2.44 -6.92
CA TRP A 13 -8.71 1.01 -6.74
C TRP A 13 -8.54 0.63 -5.28
N LEU A 14 -7.70 1.35 -4.52
CA LEU A 14 -7.46 1.05 -3.10
C LEU A 14 -8.76 1.17 -2.29
N ALA A 15 -9.60 2.16 -2.62
CA ALA A 15 -10.90 2.32 -1.99
C ALA A 15 -11.82 1.13 -2.29
N ARG A 16 -11.85 0.63 -3.53
CA ARG A 16 -12.59 -0.60 -3.89
C ARG A 16 -12.05 -1.82 -3.14
N PHE A 17 -10.72 -1.99 -3.11
CA PHE A 17 -10.06 -3.08 -2.40
C PHE A 17 -10.45 -3.10 -0.91
N LEU A 18 -10.34 -1.96 -0.21
CA LEU A 18 -10.69 -1.86 1.21
C LEU A 18 -12.19 -2.12 1.46
N ARG A 19 -13.09 -1.60 0.60
CA ARG A 19 -14.54 -1.85 0.72
C ARG A 19 -14.90 -3.31 0.47
N GLN A 20 -14.27 -3.96 -0.49
CA GLN A 20 -14.49 -5.37 -0.77
C GLN A 20 -14.02 -6.24 0.40
N LYS A 21 -12.88 -5.89 1.00
CA LYS A 21 -12.31 -6.60 2.15
C LYS A 21 -13.07 -6.35 3.44
N TYR A 22 -13.64 -5.15 3.60
CA TYR A 22 -14.36 -4.71 4.79
C TYR A 22 -15.71 -4.10 4.41
N ARG A 23 -16.69 -4.97 4.12
CA ARG A 23 -17.99 -4.62 3.51
C ARG A 23 -18.83 -3.57 4.25
N SER A 24 -18.54 -3.32 5.53
CA SER A 24 -19.27 -2.36 6.37
C SER A 24 -18.37 -1.29 7.00
N ALA A 25 -17.11 -1.21 6.59
CA ALA A 25 -16.18 -0.24 7.15
C ALA A 25 -16.35 1.15 6.51
N ALA A 26 -16.16 2.19 7.30
CA ALA A 26 -15.97 3.53 6.76
C ALA A 26 -14.57 3.61 6.14
N VAL A 27 -14.52 3.74 4.80
CA VAL A 27 -13.26 3.80 4.04
C VAL A 27 -12.91 5.25 3.71
N ARG A 28 -11.64 5.61 3.90
CA ARG A 28 -11.02 6.87 3.47
C ARG A 28 -9.77 6.53 2.66
N VAL A 29 -9.60 7.14 1.50
CA VAL A 29 -8.42 6.98 0.65
C VAL A 29 -8.11 8.32 0.02
N GLU A 30 -6.84 8.71 0.00
CA GLU A 30 -6.39 10.00 -0.52
C GLU A 30 -5.02 9.87 -1.21
N ASP A 31 -4.79 10.73 -2.21
CA ASP A 31 -3.46 11.03 -2.74
C ASP A 31 -2.66 11.79 -1.68
N THR A 32 -1.65 11.12 -1.13
CA THR A 32 -0.77 11.65 -0.10
C THR A 32 0.64 11.96 -0.62
N SER A 33 0.85 11.99 -1.95
CA SER A 33 2.15 12.25 -2.59
C SER A 33 2.77 13.62 -2.27
N ARG A 34 2.00 14.53 -1.68
CA ARG A 34 2.45 15.86 -1.23
C ARG A 34 2.26 16.10 0.27
N SER A 35 1.95 15.06 1.03
CA SER A 35 1.71 15.11 2.47
C SER A 35 2.32 13.87 3.12
N SER A 36 1.92 13.57 4.36
CA SER A 36 2.35 12.37 5.07
C SER A 36 1.18 11.53 5.55
N VAL A 37 1.46 10.29 5.95
CA VAL A 37 0.49 9.43 6.64
C VAL A 37 -0.01 10.09 7.93
N ALA A 38 0.85 10.78 8.69
CA ALA A 38 0.46 11.54 9.88
C ALA A 38 -0.58 12.62 9.55
N GLU A 39 -0.39 13.36 8.45
CA GLU A 39 -1.34 14.39 8.03
C GLU A 39 -2.67 13.79 7.59
N PHE A 40 -2.66 12.68 6.86
CA PHE A 40 -3.86 11.92 6.49
C PHE A 40 -4.66 11.49 7.73
N LEU A 41 -3.98 10.91 8.73
CA LEU A 41 -4.61 10.48 9.98
C LEU A 41 -5.26 11.65 10.72
N ARG A 42 -4.58 12.80 10.78
CA ARG A 42 -5.09 14.02 11.41
C ARG A 42 -6.31 14.58 10.67
N ARG A 43 -6.24 14.68 9.34
CA ARG A 43 -7.30 15.24 8.48
C ARG A 43 -8.59 14.44 8.54
N HIS A 44 -8.50 13.13 8.75
CA HIS A 44 -9.65 12.24 8.85
C HIS A 44 -10.04 11.88 10.29
N GLU A 45 -9.49 12.56 11.31
CA GLU A 45 -9.81 12.33 12.73
C GLU A 45 -9.54 10.88 13.17
N LEU A 46 -8.50 10.25 12.63
CA LEU A 46 -8.13 8.85 12.87
C LEU A 46 -7.00 8.69 13.90
N THR A 47 -6.47 9.78 14.44
CA THR A 47 -5.29 9.80 15.33
C THR A 47 -5.50 9.00 16.61
N THR A 48 -6.74 8.96 17.14
CA THR A 48 -7.09 8.14 18.33
C THR A 48 -6.81 6.65 18.14
N TYR A 49 -6.80 6.14 16.90
CA TYR A 49 -6.54 4.72 16.63
C TYR A 49 -5.06 4.39 16.47
N VAL A 50 -4.19 5.39 16.37
CA VAL A 50 -2.75 5.24 16.12
C VAL A 50 -1.99 6.13 17.10
N PRO A 51 -1.67 5.65 18.32
CA PRO A 51 -1.07 6.49 19.37
C PRO A 51 0.25 7.16 18.96
N TYR A 52 1.01 6.52 18.07
CA TYR A 52 2.29 6.98 17.56
C TYR A 52 2.17 7.77 16.24
N TRP A 53 0.97 8.23 15.84
CA TRP A 53 0.74 8.84 14.53
C TRP A 53 1.68 10.01 14.20
N VAL A 54 2.15 10.76 15.22
CA VAL A 54 3.07 11.89 15.04
C VAL A 54 4.43 11.48 14.45
N THR A 55 4.84 10.22 14.60
CA THR A 55 6.10 9.72 14.03
C THR A 55 5.94 9.28 12.57
N LEU A 56 4.72 9.29 12.04
CA LEU A 56 4.40 8.81 10.70
C LEU A 56 4.52 9.92 9.64
N GLU A 57 5.61 10.69 9.70
CA GLU A 57 6.02 11.66 8.68
C GLU A 57 6.56 10.95 7.42
N VAL A 58 5.80 9.97 6.94
CA VAL A 58 6.14 9.12 5.81
C VAL A 58 5.33 9.58 4.59
N PRO A 59 5.99 10.01 3.50
CA PRO A 59 5.32 10.52 2.31
C PRO A 59 5.00 9.40 1.32
N ALA A 60 4.10 8.49 1.71
CA ALA A 60 3.58 7.49 0.77
C ALA A 60 2.70 8.17 -0.29
N ASP A 61 2.73 7.70 -1.54
CA ASP A 61 1.97 8.33 -2.63
C ASP A 61 0.45 8.29 -2.42
N VAL A 62 -0.07 7.17 -1.93
CA VAL A 62 -1.50 7.01 -1.60
C VAL A 62 -1.66 6.35 -0.25
N THR A 63 -2.52 6.92 0.60
CA THR A 63 -2.84 6.37 1.92
C THR A 63 -4.33 6.03 1.99
N GLY A 64 -4.62 4.88 2.61
CA GLY A 64 -5.97 4.40 2.82
C GLY A 64 -6.21 3.94 4.26
N ALA A 65 -7.45 4.04 4.71
CA ALA A 65 -7.91 3.57 6.00
C ALA A 65 -9.30 2.98 5.88
N ALA A 66 -9.54 1.87 6.58
CA ALA A 66 -10.87 1.33 6.85
C ALA A 66 -11.10 1.32 8.37
N VAL A 67 -12.18 1.97 8.81
CA VAL A 67 -12.62 1.97 10.21
C VAL A 67 -13.72 0.93 10.37
N LEU A 68 -13.42 -0.12 11.13
CA LEU A 68 -14.32 -1.24 11.37
C LEU A 68 -14.95 -1.09 12.75
N THR A 69 -16.28 -1.15 12.83
CA THR A 69 -17.01 -1.20 14.10
C THR A 69 -17.33 -2.65 14.45
N GLY A 70 -16.61 -3.23 15.41
CA GLY A 70 -16.82 -4.60 15.88
C GLY A 70 -17.78 -4.70 17.09
N ARG A 71 -18.19 -5.91 17.44
CA ARG A 71 -18.92 -6.19 18.70
C ARG A 71 -17.97 -6.64 19.82
N PRO A 72 -18.18 -6.25 21.10
CA PRO A 72 -19.03 -5.15 21.55
C PRO A 72 -18.21 -3.85 21.51
N HIS A 73 -18.44 -2.99 20.51
CA HIS A 73 -17.92 -1.61 20.40
C HIS A 73 -16.39 -1.44 20.26
N ARG A 74 -15.66 -2.47 19.84
CA ARG A 74 -14.24 -2.32 19.49
C ARG A 74 -14.14 -1.75 18.07
N THR A 75 -13.74 -0.49 17.96
CA THR A 75 -13.39 0.12 16.67
C THR A 75 -11.95 -0.20 16.33
N LEU A 76 -11.72 -0.72 15.12
CA LEU A 76 -10.39 -1.08 14.62
C LEU A 76 -10.08 -0.29 13.36
N LEU A 77 -8.85 0.22 13.28
CA LEU A 77 -8.34 0.86 12.07
C LEU A 77 -7.51 -0.13 11.26
N ARG A 78 -7.78 -0.22 9.95
CA ARG A 78 -6.96 -0.95 8.98
C ARG A 78 -6.36 0.03 8.00
N LEU A 79 -5.06 0.30 8.17
CA LEU A 79 -4.28 1.17 7.30
C LEU A 79 -3.75 0.45 6.07
N ALA A 80 -3.67 1.17 4.97
CA ALA A 80 -3.02 0.76 3.75
C ALA A 80 -2.16 1.90 3.19
N ILE A 81 -1.01 1.57 2.61
CA ILE A 81 -0.18 2.53 1.84
C ILE A 81 0.13 1.95 0.46
N VAL A 82 0.29 2.83 -0.53
CA VAL A 82 0.72 2.47 -1.87
C VAL A 82 1.81 3.44 -2.30
N GLU A 83 2.93 2.88 -2.77
CA GLU A 83 3.97 3.58 -3.52
C GLU A 83 3.76 3.31 -5.02
N VAL A 84 3.75 4.35 -5.85
CA VAL A 84 3.47 4.28 -7.28
C VAL A 84 4.73 4.66 -8.04
N LYS A 85 5.13 3.85 -9.02
CA LYS A 85 6.24 4.15 -9.92
C LYS A 85 5.77 4.15 -11.36
N LEU A 86 6.22 5.11 -12.17
CA LEU A 86 6.01 5.11 -13.62
C LEU A 86 6.98 4.18 -14.38
N ASN A 87 8.12 3.90 -13.76
CA ASN A 87 9.20 3.14 -14.35
C ASN A 87 9.23 1.71 -13.82
N VAL A 88 10.09 0.89 -14.40
CA VAL A 88 10.30 -0.49 -13.96
C VAL A 88 10.80 -0.46 -12.51
N ILE A 89 10.12 -1.19 -11.63
CA ILE A 89 10.46 -1.29 -10.20
C ILE A 89 11.82 -2.00 -10.05
N ASN A 90 12.74 -1.34 -9.37
CA ASN A 90 14.06 -1.88 -9.04
C ASN A 90 14.25 -2.04 -7.51
N LEU A 91 15.44 -2.48 -7.10
CA LEU A 91 15.72 -2.75 -5.68
C LEU A 91 15.65 -1.49 -4.81
N ARG A 92 16.01 -0.31 -5.32
CA ARG A 92 15.89 0.97 -4.58
C ARG A 92 14.43 1.28 -4.28
N ASP A 93 13.55 1.14 -5.27
CA ASP A 93 12.10 1.36 -5.10
C ASP A 93 11.53 0.39 -4.06
N LEU A 94 11.95 -0.87 -4.12
CA LEU A 94 11.58 -1.89 -3.13
C LEU A 94 12.05 -1.48 -1.72
N SER A 95 13.32 -1.10 -1.57
CA SER A 95 13.89 -0.71 -0.27
C SER A 95 13.18 0.51 0.32
N GLN A 96 12.81 1.49 -0.50
CA GLN A 96 12.03 2.64 -0.08
C GLN A 96 10.67 2.21 0.46
N ALA A 97 9.91 1.45 -0.32
CA ALA A 97 8.57 1.00 0.06
C ALA A 97 8.58 0.09 1.32
N ILE A 98 9.61 -0.77 1.46
CA ILE A 98 9.83 -1.56 2.69
C ILE A 98 10.14 -0.67 3.88
N GLY A 99 11.00 0.34 3.71
CA GLY A 99 11.31 1.30 4.77
C GLY A 99 10.05 2.03 5.26
N TYR A 100 9.22 2.52 4.33
CA TYR A 100 7.94 3.14 4.65
C TYR A 100 7.02 2.18 5.40
N ALA A 101 6.87 0.94 4.92
CA ALA A 101 6.03 -0.06 5.57
C ALA A 101 6.54 -0.48 6.96
N LYS A 102 7.86 -0.49 7.20
CA LYS A 102 8.44 -0.77 8.52
C LYS A 102 8.11 0.32 9.55
N VAL A 103 8.08 1.58 9.12
CA VAL A 103 7.75 2.73 9.98
C VAL A 103 6.25 2.81 10.21
N VAL A 104 5.44 2.77 9.13
CA VAL A 104 3.99 2.93 9.19
C VAL A 104 3.28 1.72 9.79
N GLN A 105 3.86 0.52 9.63
CA GLN A 105 3.25 -0.76 9.99
C GLN A 105 1.80 -0.90 9.50
N PRO A 106 1.52 -0.67 8.21
CA PRO A 106 0.17 -0.78 7.68
C PRO A 106 -0.31 -2.24 7.72
N HIS A 107 -1.60 -2.44 7.46
CA HIS A 107 -2.16 -3.78 7.26
C HIS A 107 -2.00 -4.25 5.82
N TYR A 108 -1.92 -3.31 4.87
CA TYR A 108 -1.63 -3.55 3.47
C TYR A 108 -0.59 -2.55 2.98
N ALA A 109 0.42 -3.03 2.26
CA ALA A 109 1.40 -2.18 1.62
C ALA A 109 1.57 -2.63 0.18
N PHE A 110 1.58 -1.69 -0.75
CA PHE A 110 1.70 -1.97 -2.17
C PHE A 110 2.82 -1.14 -2.79
N LEU A 111 3.52 -1.74 -3.75
CA LEU A 111 4.43 -1.05 -4.66
C LEU A 111 3.98 -1.37 -6.07
N VAL A 112 3.45 -0.37 -6.78
CA VAL A 112 2.76 -0.57 -8.07
C VAL A 112 3.46 0.18 -9.21
N SER A 113 3.53 -0.47 -10.38
CA SER A 113 4.01 0.17 -11.60
C SER A 113 3.35 -0.43 -12.83
N PRO A 114 2.96 0.37 -13.84
CA PRO A 114 2.47 -0.18 -15.10
C PRO A 114 3.55 -0.94 -15.88
N LYS A 115 4.84 -0.70 -15.59
CA LYS A 115 5.97 -1.38 -16.24
C LYS A 115 6.43 -2.63 -15.49
N GLY A 116 5.82 -2.97 -14.35
CA GLY A 116 6.23 -4.09 -13.51
C GLY A 116 7.61 -3.88 -12.87
N TRP A 117 8.40 -4.94 -12.79
CA TRP A 117 9.70 -4.97 -12.09
C TRP A 117 10.84 -5.48 -12.97
N THR A 118 12.07 -5.20 -12.54
CA THR A 118 13.30 -5.67 -13.21
C THR A 118 13.48 -7.17 -13.08
N GLU A 119 14.16 -7.79 -14.05
CA GLU A 119 14.56 -9.21 -13.98
C GLU A 119 15.42 -9.52 -12.76
N ASN A 120 16.29 -8.60 -12.33
CA ASN A 120 17.11 -8.78 -11.13
C ASN A 120 16.25 -8.91 -9.87
N LEU A 121 15.21 -8.07 -9.74
CA LEU A 121 14.27 -8.16 -8.63
C LEU A 121 13.44 -9.46 -8.70
N GLN A 122 13.08 -9.88 -9.91
CA GLN A 122 12.42 -11.18 -10.11
C GLN A 122 13.30 -12.35 -9.67
N ARG A 123 14.55 -12.39 -10.13
CA ARG A 123 15.53 -13.43 -9.77
C ARG A 123 15.74 -13.49 -8.26
N LEU A 124 15.87 -12.34 -7.61
CA LEU A 124 16.03 -12.28 -6.16
C LEU A 124 14.85 -12.92 -5.43
N VAL A 125 13.62 -12.50 -5.74
CA VAL A 125 12.45 -12.90 -4.96
C VAL A 125 11.96 -14.31 -5.33
N ARG A 126 11.92 -14.63 -6.63
CA ARG A 126 11.36 -15.91 -7.12
C ARG A 126 12.43 -16.99 -7.21
N ASP A 127 13.51 -16.72 -7.94
CA ASP A 127 14.46 -17.77 -8.32
C ASP A 127 15.39 -18.11 -7.15
N TYR A 128 15.82 -17.11 -6.38
CA TYR A 128 16.59 -17.27 -5.14
C TYR A 128 15.70 -17.37 -3.90
N GLN A 129 14.37 -17.36 -4.07
CA GLN A 129 13.39 -17.54 -3.00
C GLN A 129 13.55 -16.58 -1.82
N ARG A 130 14.14 -15.40 -2.04
CA ARG A 130 14.32 -14.35 -1.02
C ARG A 130 13.04 -13.56 -0.80
N SER A 131 11.94 -14.26 -0.51
CA SER A 131 10.64 -13.65 -0.19
C SER A 131 10.65 -12.85 1.11
N ASP A 132 11.62 -13.12 2.00
CA ASP A 132 11.88 -12.39 3.24
C ASP A 132 12.15 -10.89 3.01
N VAL A 133 12.71 -10.52 1.85
CA VAL A 133 12.96 -9.10 1.52
C VAL A 133 11.67 -8.30 1.32
N LEU A 134 10.54 -8.98 1.14
CA LEU A 134 9.22 -8.36 1.07
C LEU A 134 8.57 -8.20 2.45
N GLU A 135 9.08 -8.88 3.48
CA GLU A 135 8.49 -8.86 4.83
C GLU A 135 8.93 -7.61 5.60
N TYR A 136 7.97 -6.77 5.96
CA TYR A 136 8.25 -5.57 6.78
C TYR A 136 7.93 -5.79 8.25
N ALA A 137 7.01 -6.69 8.59
CA ALA A 137 6.66 -7.09 9.95
C ALA A 137 6.17 -8.55 9.95
N PRO A 138 6.14 -9.25 11.10
CA PRO A 138 5.71 -10.64 11.16
C PRO A 138 4.37 -10.85 10.46
N GLN A 139 4.38 -11.74 9.46
CA GLN A 139 3.22 -12.06 8.62
C GLN A 139 2.64 -10.86 7.84
N ARG A 140 3.46 -9.86 7.54
CA ARG A 140 3.09 -8.71 6.72
C ARG A 140 4.13 -8.43 5.65
N TRP A 141 3.68 -8.50 4.41
CA TRP A 141 4.51 -8.35 3.23
C TRP A 141 4.09 -7.18 2.37
N LEU A 142 5.06 -6.58 1.72
CA LEU A 142 4.86 -5.60 0.67
C LEU A 142 4.45 -6.33 -0.62
N ALA A 143 3.27 -6.01 -1.13
CA ALA A 143 2.77 -6.53 -2.38
C ALA A 143 3.34 -5.70 -3.54
N VAL A 144 4.30 -6.25 -4.29
CA VAL A 144 4.85 -5.63 -5.49
C VAL A 144 4.03 -6.08 -6.69
N ALA A 145 3.47 -5.16 -7.46
CA ALA A 145 2.51 -5.51 -8.50
C ALA A 145 2.55 -4.65 -9.76
N ARG A 146 2.10 -5.21 -10.88
CA ARG A 146 1.86 -4.45 -12.11
C ARG A 146 0.51 -3.74 -12.04
N TRP A 147 0.47 -2.51 -12.52
CA TRP A 147 -0.75 -1.74 -12.70
C TRP A 147 -1.33 -1.99 -14.09
N ASP A 148 -2.58 -2.44 -14.18
CA ASP A 148 -3.31 -2.55 -15.45
C ASP A 148 -4.15 -1.30 -15.71
N HIS A 149 -3.84 -0.59 -16.79
CA HIS A 149 -4.60 0.58 -17.23
C HIS A 149 -6.00 0.24 -17.72
N ALA A 150 -6.21 -0.95 -18.31
CA ALA A 150 -7.49 -1.32 -18.88
C ALA A 150 -8.54 -1.58 -17.79
N SER A 151 -8.19 -2.30 -16.72
CA SER A 151 -9.09 -2.54 -15.59
C SER A 151 -9.01 -1.49 -14.50
N GLY A 152 -7.97 -0.64 -14.49
CA GLY A 152 -7.71 0.31 -13.42
C GLY A 152 -7.51 -0.41 -12.08
N SER A 153 -6.74 -1.51 -12.10
CA SER A 153 -6.49 -2.34 -10.93
C SER A 153 -5.16 -3.06 -11.00
N VAL A 154 -4.73 -3.60 -9.87
CA VAL A 154 -3.74 -4.67 -9.82
C VAL A 154 -4.45 -6.02 -10.07
N ARG A 155 -4.02 -6.83 -11.05
CA ARG A 155 -4.66 -8.12 -11.36
C ARG A 155 -4.04 -9.30 -10.61
N THR A 156 -4.87 -10.32 -10.32
CA THR A 156 -4.42 -11.60 -9.76
C THR A 156 -3.47 -12.30 -10.76
N GLY A 157 -2.21 -12.50 -10.37
CA GLY A 157 -1.13 -13.02 -11.24
C GLY A 157 -0.08 -11.97 -11.63
N GLU A 158 -0.35 -10.69 -11.38
CA GLU A 158 0.58 -9.59 -11.63
C GLU A 158 1.38 -9.17 -10.39
N PHE A 159 1.38 -10.01 -9.36
CA PHE A 159 2.21 -9.82 -8.18
C PHE A 159 3.55 -10.50 -8.34
N LEU A 160 4.62 -9.87 -7.85
CA LEU A 160 5.96 -10.44 -7.82
C LEU A 160 5.98 -11.76 -7.04
N LEU A 161 5.22 -11.90 -5.96
CA LEU A 161 5.00 -13.17 -5.28
C LEU A 161 3.50 -13.48 -5.20
N PRO A 162 3.02 -14.60 -5.76
CA PRO A 162 1.63 -15.02 -5.63
C PRO A 162 1.23 -15.23 -4.16
N GLY A 163 -0.03 -14.93 -3.81
CA GLY A 163 -0.57 -15.17 -2.46
C GLY A 163 -0.41 -14.00 -1.48
N ILE A 164 0.27 -12.92 -1.87
CA ILE A 164 0.29 -11.66 -1.12
C ILE A 164 -0.84 -10.75 -1.66
N PRO A 165 -1.80 -10.33 -0.82
CA PRO A 165 -2.95 -9.53 -1.22
C PRO A 165 -2.75 -8.01 -1.15
#